data_AF-I0X6X7-F1
#
_entry.id   AF-I0X6X7-F1
#
_cell.length_a   1.000
_cell.length_b   1.000
_cell.length_c   1.000
_cell.angle_alpha   90.00
_cell.angle_beta   90.00
_cell.angle_gamma   90.00
#
_symmetry.space_group_name_H-M   'P 1'
#
loop_
_entity.id
_entity.type
_entity.pdbx_description
1 polymer ?
#
loop_
_entity_poly.entity_id
_entity_poly.type
_entity_poly.pdbx_seq_one_letter_code
_entity_poly.pdbx_strand_id
1 'polypeptide(L)'
;MHIRKLFITLILVLFFISGSRAFAQLSFTARPSTSGLLHVEGSELYDSNQRRVVLNGVSTHGLSWFPKYINYKLFNQLSTEWNTNLIRLAMYSEDYVNGDRKKT
;
A
#
# COMPACT_ATOMS: atom_id res chain seq x y z
N MET A 1 -27.48 48.73 -2.27
CA MET A 1 -27.67 47.42 -2.94
C MET A 1 -26.40 46.80 -3.54
N HIS A 2 -25.32 47.55 -3.80
CA HIS A 2 -24.11 47.01 -4.43
C HIS A 2 -23.14 46.31 -3.46
N ILE A 3 -23.04 46.79 -2.21
CA ILE A 3 -22.18 46.19 -1.17
C ILE A 3 -22.64 44.79 -0.72
N ARG A 4 -23.97 44.56 -0.59
CA ARG A 4 -24.52 43.23 -0.29
C ARG A 4 -24.28 42.23 -1.43
N LYS A 5 -24.36 42.69 -2.69
CA LYS A 5 -24.06 41.85 -3.86
C LYS A 5 -22.57 41.49 -3.89
N LEU A 6 -21.67 42.46 -3.64
CA LEU A 6 -20.22 42.22 -3.58
C LEU A 6 -19.82 41.21 -2.50
N PHE A 7 -20.44 41.28 -1.32
CA PHE A 7 -20.19 40.35 -0.22
C PHE A 7 -20.65 38.92 -0.53
N ILE A 8 -21.82 38.77 -1.16
CA ILE A 8 -22.38 37.47 -1.56
C ILE A 8 -21.52 36.84 -2.66
N THR A 9 -21.06 37.63 -3.64
CA THR A 9 -20.17 37.13 -4.70
C THR A 9 -18.81 36.70 -4.13
N LEU A 10 -18.25 37.42 -3.15
CA LEU A 10 -16.99 37.05 -2.51
C LEU A 10 -17.08 35.72 -1.74
N ILE A 11 -18.19 35.51 -1.02
CA ILE A 11 -18.46 34.25 -0.29
C ILE A 11 -18.63 33.08 -1.27
N LEU A 12 -19.34 33.28 -2.39
CA LEU A 12 -19.49 32.25 -3.43
C LEU A 12 -18.16 31.87 -4.09
N VAL A 13 -17.28 32.84 -4.34
CA VAL A 13 -15.93 32.59 -4.88
C VAL A 13 -15.05 31.85 -3.87
N LEU A 14 -15.09 32.21 -2.60
CA LEU A 14 -14.38 31.48 -1.52
C LEU A 14 -14.91 30.05 -1.35
N PHE A 15 -16.22 29.83 -1.50
CA PHE A 15 -16.83 28.50 -1.46
C PHE A 15 -16.42 27.64 -2.68
N PHE A 16 -16.30 28.27 -3.85
CA PHE A 16 -15.84 27.60 -5.08
C PHE A 16 -14.34 27.21 -5.03
N ILE A 17 -13.50 28.05 -4.43
CA ILE A 17 -12.06 27.75 -4.23
C ILE A 17 -11.86 26.63 -3.18
N SER A 18 -12.80 26.47 -2.25
CA SER A 18 -12.79 25.39 -1.24
C SER A 18 -13.25 24.03 -1.78
N GLY A 19 -14.13 24.02 -2.80
CA GLY A 19 -14.72 22.81 -3.38
C GLY A 19 -13.76 21.97 -4.23
N SER A 20 -12.64 22.54 -4.67
CA SER A 20 -11.63 21.87 -5.51
C SER A 20 -10.45 21.32 -4.70
N ARG A 21 -10.72 20.71 -3.55
CA ARG A 21 -9.75 19.86 -2.84
C ARG A 21 -10.08 18.38 -3.04
N ALA A 22 -10.43 18.00 -4.26
CA ALA A 22 -10.26 16.62 -4.70
C ALA A 22 -8.74 16.40 -4.81
N PHE A 23 -8.09 16.15 -3.68
CA PHE A 23 -6.69 15.79 -3.60
C PHE A 23 -6.49 14.58 -4.52
N ALA A 24 -5.83 14.80 -5.66
CA ALA A 24 -5.06 13.74 -6.29
C ALA A 24 -3.95 13.39 -5.30
N GLN A 25 -4.28 12.54 -4.31
CA GLN A 25 -3.31 12.03 -3.37
C GLN A 25 -2.36 11.18 -4.21
N LEU A 26 -1.15 11.71 -4.46
CA LEU A 26 -0.06 10.90 -5.01
C LEU A 26 -0.02 9.62 -4.18
N SER A 27 -0.17 8.47 -4.82
CA SER A 27 -0.37 7.19 -4.14
C SER A 27 0.87 6.84 -3.31
N PHE A 28 0.82 7.21 -2.03
CA PHE A 28 1.86 6.94 -1.05
C PHE A 28 2.01 5.42 -0.93
N THR A 29 3.16 4.92 -1.37
CA THR A 29 3.50 3.51 -1.21
C THR A 29 4.25 3.38 0.11
N ALA A 30 3.53 2.93 1.15
CA ALA A 30 4.14 2.72 2.46
C ALA A 30 5.32 1.75 2.32
N ARG A 31 6.50 2.11 2.83
CA ARG A 31 7.69 1.24 2.85
C ARG A 31 8.24 1.17 4.26
N PRO A 32 8.85 0.05 4.68
CA PRO A 32 9.38 -0.09 6.03
C PRO A 32 10.33 1.04 6.44
N SER A 33 11.15 1.54 5.51
CA SER A 33 12.11 2.63 5.75
C SER A 33 11.48 4.01 6.02
N THR A 34 10.20 4.23 5.67
CA THR A 34 9.54 5.54 5.77
C THR A 34 8.23 5.52 6.55
N SER A 35 7.63 4.35 6.73
CA SER A 35 6.30 4.18 7.33
C SER A 35 6.37 3.68 8.78
N GLY A 36 7.54 3.20 9.22
CA GLY A 36 7.72 2.74 10.59
C GLY A 36 6.88 1.50 10.90
N LEU A 37 6.48 1.39 12.18
CA LEU A 37 5.66 0.28 12.66
C LEU A 37 4.24 0.34 12.10
N LEU A 38 3.72 -0.81 11.69
CA LEU A 38 2.35 -0.95 11.23
C LEU A 38 1.47 -1.41 12.40
N HIS A 39 0.25 -0.88 12.48
CA HIS A 39 -0.75 -1.29 13.47
C HIS A 39 -2.15 -1.31 12.86
N VAL A 40 -3.06 -2.04 13.50
CA VAL A 40 -4.44 -2.17 13.05
C VAL A 40 -5.33 -1.28 13.90
N GLU A 41 -6.18 -0.48 13.26
CA GLU A 41 -7.27 0.24 13.91
C GLU A 41 -8.59 -0.16 13.25
N GLY A 42 -9.50 -0.76 14.02
CA GLY A 42 -10.73 -1.34 13.48
C GLY A 42 -10.44 -2.43 12.43
N SER A 43 -10.82 -2.18 11.18
CA SER A 43 -10.58 -3.07 10.04
C SER A 43 -9.48 -2.58 9.09
N GLU A 44 -8.74 -1.53 9.46
CA GLU A 44 -7.77 -0.87 8.59
C GLU A 44 -6.36 -0.95 9.17
N LEU A 45 -5.37 -0.85 8.28
CA LEU A 45 -3.95 -0.86 8.63
C LEU A 45 -3.40 0.56 8.56
N TYR A 46 -2.61 0.96 9.55
CA TYR A 46 -2.00 2.29 9.65
C TYR A 46 -0.50 2.18 9.88
N ASP A 47 0.19 3.27 9.55
CA ASP A 47 1.62 3.46 9.82
C ASP A 47 1.86 4.29 11.09
N SER A 48 3.12 4.48 11.47
CA SER A 48 3.47 5.23 12.69
C SER A 48 3.09 6.72 12.64
N ASN A 49 2.75 7.24 11.45
CA ASN A 49 2.34 8.63 11.23
C ASN A 49 0.82 8.75 11.07
N GLN A 50 0.04 7.73 11.46
CA GLN A 50 -1.42 7.71 11.35
C GLN A 50 -1.94 7.79 9.92
N ARG A 51 -1.14 7.36 8.94
CA ARG A 51 -1.58 7.25 7.54
C ARG A 51 -2.09 5.85 7.28
N ARG A 52 -3.26 5.75 6.64
CA ARG A 52 -3.81 4.47 6.18
C ARG A 52 -2.85 3.82 5.17
N VAL A 53 -2.58 2.53 5.36
CA VAL A 53 -1.68 1.73 4.53
C VAL A 53 -2.45 0.67 3.77
N VAL A 54 -2.11 0.50 2.49
CA VAL A 54 -2.49 -0.66 1.69
C VAL A 54 -1.22 -1.37 1.26
N LEU A 55 -1.11 -2.65 1.61
CA LEU A 55 0.00 -3.50 1.21
C LEU A 55 -0.32 -4.18 -0.12
N ASN A 56 0.51 -3.95 -1.12
CA ASN A 56 0.41 -4.48 -2.48
C ASN A 56 1.74 -5.10 -2.90
N GLY A 57 1.67 -6.32 -3.40
CA GLY A 57 2.82 -7.01 -3.96
C GLY A 57 2.53 -8.46 -4.29
N VAL A 58 3.56 -9.29 -4.26
CA VAL A 58 3.49 -10.65 -4.80
C VAL A 58 3.85 -11.71 -3.77
N SER A 59 3.34 -12.91 -3.99
CA SER A 59 3.81 -14.12 -3.31
C SER A 59 4.76 -14.86 -4.23
N THR A 60 5.87 -15.37 -3.68
CA THR A 60 6.67 -16.36 -4.38
C THR A 60 5.87 -17.65 -4.53
N HIS A 61 6.28 -18.49 -5.47
CA HIS A 61 5.96 -19.91 -5.40
C HIS A 61 6.74 -20.56 -4.24
N GLY A 62 6.58 -21.87 -4.04
CA GLY A 62 7.32 -22.59 -3.01
C GLY A 62 8.83 -22.42 -3.13
N LEU A 63 9.45 -21.92 -2.05
CA LEU A 63 10.88 -21.57 -2.03
C LEU A 63 11.77 -22.75 -2.44
N SER A 64 11.41 -23.96 -2.01
CA SER A 64 12.15 -25.20 -2.32
C SER A 64 12.13 -25.56 -3.80
N TRP A 65 11.09 -25.18 -4.54
CA TRP A 65 10.96 -25.51 -5.96
C TRP A 65 11.63 -24.51 -6.89
N PHE A 66 11.68 -23.23 -6.50
CA PHE A 66 12.23 -22.16 -7.33
C PHE A 66 13.21 -21.24 -6.58
N PRO A 67 14.24 -21.79 -5.93
CA PRO A 67 15.15 -21.00 -5.09
C PRO A 67 15.95 -19.97 -5.91
N LYS A 68 16.19 -20.24 -7.19
CA LYS A 68 16.98 -19.37 -8.09
C LYS A 68 16.41 -17.95 -8.23
N TYR A 69 15.11 -17.74 -8.01
CA TYR A 69 14.51 -16.41 -8.11
C TYR A 69 14.61 -15.61 -6.81
N ILE A 70 14.94 -16.24 -5.68
CA ILE A 70 15.01 -15.58 -4.38
C ILE A 70 16.41 -14.98 -4.22
N ASN A 71 16.59 -13.78 -4.78
CA ASN A 71 17.87 -13.08 -4.81
C ASN A 71 17.66 -11.56 -4.86
N TYR A 72 18.76 -10.81 -4.69
CA TYR A 72 18.75 -9.35 -4.70
C TYR A 72 18.08 -8.75 -5.94
N LYS A 73 18.31 -9.32 -7.13
CA LYS A 73 17.74 -8.81 -8.38
C LYS A 73 16.22 -8.82 -8.36
N LEU A 74 15.60 -9.90 -7.86
CA LEU A 74 14.15 -9.98 -7.69
C LEU A 74 13.65 -8.90 -6.73
N PHE A 75 14.23 -8.79 -5.53
CA PHE A 75 13.77 -7.82 -4.53
C PHE A 75 13.93 -6.37 -5.01
N ASN A 76 15.04 -6.07 -5.70
CA ASN A 76 15.27 -4.77 -6.30
C ASN A 76 14.21 -4.47 -7.36
N GLN A 77 13.98 -5.37 -8.31
CA GLN A 77 12.97 -5.22 -9.36
C GLN A 77 11.56 -4.99 -8.79
N LEU A 78 11.16 -5.77 -7.78
CA LEU A 78 9.86 -5.61 -7.12
C LEU A 78 9.71 -4.26 -6.42
N SER A 79 10.79 -3.74 -5.83
CA SER A 79 10.79 -2.45 -5.11
C SER A 79 10.86 -1.24 -6.06
N THR A 80 11.70 -1.31 -7.10
CA THR A 80 11.99 -0.16 -7.96
C THR A 80 11.09 -0.11 -9.19
N GLU A 81 10.92 -1.23 -9.89
CA GLU A 81 10.17 -1.26 -11.14
C GLU A 81 8.68 -1.47 -10.92
N TRP A 82 8.31 -2.37 -10.00
CA TRP A 82 6.91 -2.71 -9.75
C TRP A 82 6.29 -1.88 -8.62
N ASN A 83 7.12 -1.09 -7.92
CA ASN A 83 6.71 -0.26 -6.79
C ASN A 83 5.85 -1.00 -5.75
N THR A 84 6.21 -2.24 -5.45
CA THR A 84 5.55 -3.04 -4.42
C THR A 84 6.07 -2.66 -3.03
N ASN A 85 5.25 -2.87 -2.00
CA ASN A 85 5.64 -2.67 -0.60
C ASN A 85 5.53 -3.92 0.27
N LEU A 86 5.14 -5.05 -0.33
CA LEU A 86 5.04 -6.33 0.33
C LEU A 86 5.58 -7.43 -0.59
N ILE A 87 6.30 -8.38 -0.03
CA ILE A 87 6.54 -9.66 -0.67
C ILE A 87 6.25 -10.77 0.34
N ARG A 88 5.51 -11.80 -0.09
CA ARG A 88 5.26 -13.00 0.68
C ARG A 88 6.22 -14.12 0.23
N LEU A 89 7.04 -14.62 1.14
CA LEU A 89 7.89 -15.78 0.91
C LEU A 89 7.12 -17.06 1.27
N ALA A 90 6.71 -17.83 0.27
CA ALA A 90 5.91 -19.03 0.46
C ALA A 90 6.80 -20.23 0.81
N MET A 91 7.17 -20.37 2.08
CA MET A 91 7.87 -21.53 2.60
C MET A 91 6.87 -22.63 2.94
N TYR A 92 6.79 -23.67 2.11
CA TYR A 92 5.94 -24.82 2.38
C TYR A 92 6.62 -25.78 3.36
N SER A 93 5.81 -26.53 4.12
CA SER A 93 6.28 -27.62 4.95
C SER A 93 6.83 -28.78 4.10
N GLU A 94 7.70 -29.58 4.71
CA GLU A 94 8.31 -30.75 4.09
C GLU A 94 7.27 -31.76 3.57
N ASP A 95 6.20 -32.04 4.33
CA ASP A 95 5.17 -32.98 3.88
C ASP A 95 4.48 -32.54 2.57
N TYR A 96 4.38 -31.23 2.33
CA TYR A 96 3.89 -30.74 1.05
C TYR A 96 4.96 -30.75 -0.04
N VAL A 97 6.20 -30.50 0.38
CA VAL A 97 7.45 -30.85 -0.28
C VAL A 97 7.36 -32.12 -1.14
N ASN A 98 7.19 -33.19 -0.36
CA ASN A 98 7.43 -34.57 -0.72
C ASN A 98 6.15 -35.29 -1.19
N GLY A 99 4.98 -34.65 -1.02
CA GLY A 99 3.70 -35.26 -1.38
C GLY A 99 3.14 -36.23 -0.33
N ASP A 100 3.72 -36.24 0.87
CA ASP A 100 3.40 -37.17 1.97
C ASP A 100 2.14 -36.78 2.76
N ARG A 101 1.38 -35.79 2.28
CA ARG A 101 0.13 -35.39 2.93
C ARG A 101 -0.86 -36.55 2.94
N LYS A 102 -1.12 -37.09 4.13
CA LYS A 102 -2.29 -37.95 4.37
C LYS A 102 -3.54 -37.15 4.04
N LYS A 103 -4.26 -37.56 3.00
CA LYS A 103 -5.62 -37.05 2.74
C LYS A 103 -6.52 -37.59 3.85
N THR A 104 -6.87 -36.72 4.79
CA THR A 104 -7.94 -36.95 5.77
C THR A 104 -9.28 -37.00 5.09
#